data_AF-A0ABD2NQM9-F1
#
_entry.id   AF-A0ABD2NQM9-F1
#
_cell.length_a   1.000
_cell.length_b   1.000
_cell.length_c   1.000
_cell.angle_alpha   90.00
_cell.angle_beta   90.00
_cell.angle_gamma   90.00
#
_symmetry.space_group_name_H-M   'P 1'
#
loop_
_entity.id
_entity.type
_entity.pdbx_description
1 polymer ?
#
loop_
_entity_poly.entity_id
_entity_poly.type
_entity_poly.pdbx_seq_one_letter_code
_entity_poly.pdbx_strand_id
1 'polypeptide(L)'
;IELSTRHWYIIIIVLLLAAAAGVGVPIALKISSSASYDERLEFATRLLQEVPLIDGHNDLPWNIRKFLHNKLKNFKFNEDLRNVSPWSTSAWSHTDLLRLERGHVAAQ
;
A
#
# COMPACT_ATOMS: atom_id res chain seq x y z
N ILE A 1 48.38 -28.66 19.27
CA ILE A 1 47.72 -27.76 20.25
C ILE A 1 46.72 -28.61 21.02
N GLU A 2 47.04 -29.01 22.24
CA GLU A 2 46.09 -29.74 23.09
C GLU A 2 45.06 -28.75 23.65
N LEU A 3 43.84 -28.81 23.14
CA LEU A 3 42.74 -27.98 23.61
C LEU A 3 42.19 -28.56 24.91
N SER A 4 42.35 -27.84 26.02
CA SER A 4 41.69 -28.16 27.29
C SER A 4 40.16 -28.23 27.10
N THR A 5 39.49 -29.09 27.88
CA THR A 5 38.04 -29.32 27.87
C THR A 5 37.21 -28.02 27.92
N ARG A 6 37.71 -26.96 28.56
CA ARG A 6 37.07 -25.64 28.60
C ARG A 6 36.97 -24.98 27.22
N HIS A 7 37.99 -25.13 26.37
CA HIS A 7 37.98 -24.61 25.01
C HIS A 7 36.97 -25.34 24.13
N TRP A 8 36.79 -26.65 24.33
CA TRP A 8 35.77 -27.42 23.63
C TRP A 8 34.35 -26.96 23.95
N TYR A 9 34.05 -26.65 25.22
CA TYR A 9 32.76 -26.07 25.59
C TYR A 9 32.52 -24.72 24.92
N ILE A 10 33.53 -23.85 24.89
CA ILE A 10 33.42 -22.54 24.24
C ILE A 10 33.15 -22.70 22.74
N ILE A 11 33.88 -23.59 22.06
CA ILE A 11 33.68 -23.85 20.62
C ILE A 11 32.27 -24.37 20.35
N ILE A 12 31.76 -25.30 21.15
CA ILE A 12 30.40 -25.83 21.00
C ILE A 12 29.34 -24.74 21.18
N ILE A 13 29.49 -23.88 22.20
CA ILE A 13 28.55 -22.76 22.44
C ILE A 13 28.55 -21.79 21.25
N VAL A 14 29.73 -21.42 20.75
CA VAL A 14 29.85 -20.52 19.59
C VAL A 14 29.21 -21.14 18.34
N LEU A 15 29.43 -22.42 18.09
CA LEU A 15 28.81 -23.13 16.96
C LEU A 15 27.29 -23.21 17.09
N LEU A 16 26.77 -23.45 18.30
CA LEU A 16 25.33 -23.48 18.55
C LEU A 16 24.69 -22.10 18.35
N LEU A 17 25.34 -21.03 18.81
CA LEU A 17 24.87 -19.66 18.59
C LEU A 17 24.90 -19.28 17.11
N ALA A 18 25.96 -19.63 16.39
CA ALA A 18 26.07 -19.38 14.96
C ALA A 18 25.01 -20.14 14.16
N ALA A 19 24.75 -21.41 14.50
CA ALA A 19 23.71 -22.21 13.87
C ALA A 19 22.30 -21.65 14.16
N ALA A 20 22.04 -21.26 15.42
CA ALA A 20 20.78 -20.65 15.82
C ALA A 20 20.54 -19.32 15.09
N ALA A 21 21.56 -18.47 14.96
CA ALA A 21 21.47 -17.23 14.19
C ALA A 21 21.29 -17.50 12.67
N GLY A 22 22.03 -18.46 12.13
CA GLY A 22 21.97 -18.85 10.70
C GLY A 22 20.60 -19.40 10.28
N VAL A 23 19.85 -20.00 11.20
CA VAL A 23 18.48 -20.50 10.95
C VAL A 23 17.42 -19.47 11.36
N GLY A 24 17.58 -18.83 12.51
CA GLY A 24 16.60 -17.90 13.09
C GLY A 24 16.40 -16.65 12.24
N VAL A 25 17.48 -16.06 11.70
CA VAL A 25 17.39 -14.82 10.91
C VAL A 25 16.64 -15.04 9.59
N PRO A 26 16.96 -16.04 8.75
CA PRO A 26 16.20 -16.29 7.52
C PRO A 26 14.73 -16.64 7.76
N ILE A 27 14.41 -17.36 8.84
CA ILE A 27 13.01 -17.69 9.19
C ILE A 27 12.23 -16.43 9.56
N ALA A 28 12.80 -15.56 10.40
CA ALA A 28 12.16 -14.30 10.77
C ALA A 28 11.91 -13.40 9.56
N LEU A 29 12.87 -13.31 8.63
CA LEU A 29 12.72 -12.56 7.38
C LEU A 29 11.66 -13.18 6.45
N LYS A 30 11.56 -14.52 6.37
CA LYS A 30 10.49 -15.17 5.59
C LYS A 30 9.09 -14.92 6.17
N ILE A 31 8.93 -14.91 7.49
CA ILE A 31 7.64 -14.60 8.14
C ILE A 31 7.16 -13.18 7.81
N SER A 32 8.09 -12.22 7.65
CA SER A 32 7.71 -10.86 7.23
C SER A 32 7.12 -10.80 5.82
N SER A 33 7.48 -11.74 4.93
CA SER A 33 6.95 -11.81 3.57
C SER A 33 5.52 -12.38 3.48
N SER A 34 5.03 -13.04 4.55
CA SER A 34 3.70 -13.65 4.61
C SER A 34 2.65 -12.76 5.25
N ALA A 35 2.86 -11.43 5.29
CA ALA A 35 1.84 -10.49 5.75
C ALA A 35 0.52 -10.76 5.01
N SER A 36 -0.59 -10.74 5.73
CA SER A 36 -1.95 -10.86 5.20
C SER A 36 -2.29 -9.68 4.28
N TYR A 37 -3.40 -9.80 3.54
CA TYR A 37 -3.91 -8.69 2.74
C TYR A 37 -4.20 -7.46 3.60
N ASP A 38 -4.83 -7.66 4.77
CA ASP A 38 -5.22 -6.57 5.66
C ASP A 38 -4.00 -5.85 6.25
N GLU A 39 -2.96 -6.59 6.64
CA GLU A 39 -1.69 -5.98 7.11
C GLU A 39 -1.02 -5.14 6.03
N ARG A 40 -1.01 -5.61 4.78
CA ARG A 40 -0.44 -4.84 3.65
C ARG A 40 -1.28 -3.61 3.33
N LEU A 41 -2.60 -3.74 3.37
CA LEU A 41 -3.52 -2.63 3.12
C LEU A 41 -3.40 -1.56 4.20
N GLU A 42 -3.31 -1.97 5.47
CA GLU A 42 -3.10 -1.07 6.60
C GLU A 42 -1.77 -0.33 6.47
N PHE A 43 -0.68 -1.05 6.15
CA PHE A 43 0.63 -0.44 5.93
C PHE A 43 0.60 0.60 4.79
N ALA A 44 0.03 0.24 3.63
CA ALA A 44 -0.10 1.15 2.49
C ALA A 44 -0.95 2.38 2.83
N THR A 45 -2.05 2.19 3.57
CA THR A 45 -2.92 3.28 4.01
C THR A 45 -2.17 4.26 4.91
N ARG A 46 -1.44 3.76 5.91
CA ARG A 46 -0.61 4.60 6.80
C ARG A 46 0.47 5.35 6.03
N LEU A 47 1.16 4.68 5.10
CA LEU A 47 2.17 5.33 4.27
C LEU A 47 1.58 6.49 3.45
N LEU A 48 0.42 6.29 2.83
CA LEU A 48 -0.23 7.33 2.02
C LEU A 48 -0.84 8.46 2.85
N GLN A 49 -1.08 8.27 4.16
CA GLN A 49 -1.43 9.36 5.07
C GLN A 49 -0.26 10.31 5.34
N GLU A 50 0.98 9.78 5.37
CA GLU A 50 2.20 10.57 5.59
C GLU A 50 2.76 11.16 4.30
N VAL A 51 2.71 10.39 3.21
CA VAL A 51 3.24 10.76 1.89
C VAL A 51 2.12 10.60 0.86
N PRO A 52 1.25 11.62 0.72
CA PRO A 52 0.07 11.50 -0.11
C PRO A 52 0.41 11.38 -1.60
N LEU A 53 -0.45 10.69 -2.34
CA LEU A 53 -0.23 10.39 -3.75
C LEU A 53 -0.38 11.64 -4.61
N ILE A 54 0.57 11.81 -5.55
CA ILE A 54 0.49 12.78 -6.65
C ILE A 54 0.31 11.95 -7.92
N ASP A 55 -0.88 12.06 -8.51
CA ASP A 55 -1.18 11.44 -9.79
C ASP A 55 -0.84 12.45 -10.91
N GLY A 56 -0.40 11.94 -12.06
CA GLY A 56 0.05 12.74 -13.19
C GLY A 56 -0.94 12.79 -14.35
N HIS A 57 -2.04 12.03 -14.30
CA HIS A 57 -3.00 11.99 -15.40
C HIS A 57 -4.40 11.54 -14.97
N ASN A 58 -5.37 12.47 -15.03
CA ASN A 58 -6.79 12.17 -14.82
C ASN A 58 -7.68 12.67 -15.95
N ASP A 59 -8.50 11.78 -16.49
CA ASP A 59 -9.45 12.08 -17.56
C ASP A 59 -10.81 12.62 -17.06
N LEU A 60 -10.94 13.02 -15.80
CA LEU A 60 -12.16 13.66 -15.30
C LEU A 60 -12.61 14.85 -16.18
N PRO A 61 -11.74 15.75 -16.66
CA PRO A 61 -12.14 16.82 -17.58
C PRO A 61 -12.81 16.32 -18.86
N TRP A 62 -12.35 15.17 -19.40
CA TRP A 62 -12.98 14.55 -20.56
C TRP A 62 -14.39 14.03 -20.24
N ASN A 63 -14.57 13.38 -19.09
CA ASN A 63 -15.89 12.93 -18.63
C ASN A 63 -16.84 14.11 -18.40
N ILE A 64 -16.37 15.20 -17.78
CA ILE A 64 -17.16 16.43 -17.60
C ILE A 64 -17.61 17.00 -18.96
N ARG A 65 -16.71 17.02 -19.95
CA ARG A 65 -17.04 17.43 -21.32
C ARG A 65 -18.10 16.52 -21.95
N LYS A 66 -17.98 15.21 -21.77
CA LYS A 66 -18.88 14.23 -22.39
C LYS A 66 -20.26 14.20 -21.76
N PHE A 67 -20.35 14.23 -20.43
CA PHE A 67 -21.61 14.05 -19.71
C PHE A 67 -22.35 15.35 -19.45
N LEU A 68 -21.61 16.42 -19.15
CA LEU A 68 -22.19 17.70 -18.74
C LEU A 68 -22.01 18.80 -19.78
N HIS A 69 -21.31 18.53 -20.89
CA HIS A 69 -20.95 19.54 -21.87
C HIS A 69 -20.30 20.77 -21.21
N ASN A 70 -19.37 20.51 -20.27
CA ASN A 70 -18.66 21.52 -19.48
C ASN A 70 -19.54 22.41 -18.58
N LYS A 71 -20.81 22.05 -18.33
CA LYS A 71 -21.71 22.79 -17.41
C LYS A 71 -21.43 22.44 -15.95
N LEU A 72 -20.36 23.00 -15.37
CA LEU A 72 -19.90 22.70 -14.01
C LEU A 72 -20.92 22.93 -12.90
N LYS A 73 -21.91 23.82 -13.08
CA LYS A 73 -23.02 24.01 -12.14
C LYS A 73 -23.78 22.70 -11.84
N ASN A 74 -23.77 21.76 -12.77
CA ASN A 74 -24.45 20.47 -12.66
C ASN A 74 -23.51 19.34 -12.18
N PHE A 75 -22.22 19.64 -11.97
CA PHE A 75 -21.24 18.65 -11.52
C PHE A 75 -21.25 18.55 -9.99
N LYS A 76 -21.76 17.43 -9.47
CA LYS A 76 -21.83 17.13 -8.04
C LYS A 76 -20.58 16.39 -7.58
N PHE A 77 -19.45 17.08 -7.55
CA PHE A 77 -18.16 16.43 -7.31
C PHE A 77 -18.01 15.81 -5.91
N ASN A 78 -18.74 16.35 -4.94
CA ASN A 78 -18.77 15.91 -3.54
C ASN A 78 -19.72 14.72 -3.29
N GLU A 79 -20.44 14.25 -4.31
CA GLU A 79 -21.30 13.07 -4.21
C GLU A 79 -20.56 11.81 -4.68
N ASP A 80 -21.07 10.65 -4.27
CA ASP A 80 -20.57 9.37 -4.79
C ASP A 80 -21.10 9.15 -6.20
N LEU A 81 -20.29 9.53 -7.20
CA LEU A 81 -20.67 9.45 -8.61
C LEU A 81 -20.95 8.02 -9.10
N ARG A 82 -20.55 6.99 -8.34
CA ARG A 82 -20.94 5.59 -8.63
C ARG A 82 -22.45 5.36 -8.54
N ASN A 83 -23.19 6.27 -7.91
CA ASN A 83 -24.64 6.19 -7.75
C ASN A 83 -25.41 7.20 -8.63
N VAL A 84 -24.71 8.00 -9.44
CA VAL A 84 -25.31 9.12 -10.19
C VAL A 84 -25.19 8.87 -11.69
N SER A 85 -26.31 8.79 -12.41
CA SER A 85 -26.29 8.70 -13.88
C SER A 85 -25.86 10.05 -14.50
N PRO A 86 -25.07 10.07 -15.60
CA PRO A 86 -24.55 8.93 -16.37
C PRO A 86 -23.23 8.35 -15.84
N TRP A 87 -22.66 8.93 -14.77
CA TRP A 87 -21.38 8.55 -14.19
C TRP A 87 -21.33 7.09 -13.75
N SER A 88 -22.38 6.62 -13.06
CA SER A 88 -22.52 5.26 -12.55
C SER A 88 -22.49 4.19 -13.63
N THR A 89 -22.92 4.53 -14.84
CA THR A 89 -22.99 3.61 -15.98
C THR A 89 -21.76 3.67 -16.89
N SER A 90 -20.86 4.63 -16.69
CA SER A 90 -19.67 4.80 -17.52
C SER A 90 -18.49 4.01 -16.96
N ALA A 91 -17.92 3.12 -17.78
CA ALA A 91 -16.67 2.42 -17.48
C ALA A 91 -15.44 3.36 -17.40
N TRP A 92 -15.59 4.63 -17.75
CA TRP A 92 -14.52 5.64 -17.69
C TRP A 92 -14.63 6.56 -16.46
N SER A 93 -15.65 6.36 -15.61
CA SER A 93 -15.94 7.21 -14.44
C SER A 93 -15.24 6.73 -13.17
N HIS A 94 -13.99 7.16 -12.97
CA HIS A 94 -13.15 6.73 -11.85
C HIS A 94 -12.95 7.78 -10.75
N THR A 95 -13.33 9.03 -11.00
CA THR A 95 -12.95 10.17 -10.16
C THR A 95 -14.16 10.87 -9.56
N ASP A 96 -14.25 10.89 -8.24
CA ASP A 96 -15.09 11.78 -7.42
C ASP A 96 -14.34 12.14 -6.14
N LEU A 97 -14.78 13.19 -5.45
CA LEU A 97 -14.05 13.71 -4.28
C LEU A 97 -13.91 12.66 -3.18
N LEU A 98 -14.97 11.87 -2.93
CA LEU A 98 -14.96 10.83 -1.90
C LEU A 98 -13.96 9.71 -2.21
N ARG A 99 -13.82 9.31 -3.48
CA ARG A 99 -12.82 8.32 -3.90
C ARG A 99 -11.39 8.88 -3.85
N LEU A 100 -11.18 10.15 -4.20
CA LEU A 100 -9.87 10.80 -4.08
C LEU A 100 -9.40 10.87 -2.61
N GLU A 101 -10.30 11.27 -1.70
CA GLU A 101 -10.02 11.33 -0.26
C GLU A 101 -9.71 9.94 0.31
N ARG A 102 -10.54 8.92 0.00
CA ARG A 102 -10.30 7.54 0.44
C ARG A 102 -9.01 6.95 -0.15
N GLY A 103 -8.61 7.39 -1.33
CA GLY A 103 -7.38 6.95 -2.01
C GLY A 103 -6.13 7.73 -1.61
N HIS A 104 -6.24 8.71 -0.70
CA HIS A 104 -5.14 9.58 -0.28
C HIS A 104 -4.43 10.28 -1.46
N VAL A 105 -5.20 10.71 -2.47
CA VAL A 105 -4.71 11.51 -3.60
C VAL A 105 -4.75 12.98 -3.23
N ALA A 106 -3.59 13.62 -3.04
CA ALA A 106 -3.51 15.03 -2.65
C ALA A 106 -3.30 15.97 -3.84
N ALA A 107 -2.77 15.48 -4.96
CA ALA A 107 -2.56 16.27 -6.16
C ALA A 107 -2.78 15.45 -7.43
N GLN A 108 -3.15 16.16 -8.50
CA GLN A 108 -3.52 15.64 -9.81
C GLN A 108 -3.30 16.72 -10.88
#